data_AF-A0A7R9VP52-F1
#
_entry.id   AF-A0A7R9VP52-F1
#
_cell.length_a   1.000
_cell.length_b   1.000
_cell.length_c   1.000
_cell.angle_alpha   90.00
_cell.angle_beta   90.00
_cell.angle_gamma   90.00
#
_symmetry.space_group_name_H-M   'P 1'
#
loop_
_entity.id
_entity.type
_entity.pdbx_description
1 polymer ?
#
loop_
_entity_poly.entity_id
_entity_poly.type
_entity_poly.pdbx_seq_one_letter_code
_entity_poly.pdbx_strand_id
1 'polypeptide(L)'
;KVQALDAVLKDMESNRAAATAEASLESAALTMAMDTPDESKLNFLRTENMMEEKAAQRLVRYWRTGLHLFGTDFQRSKRVSLKNVWRECSELFLCGQYRLMPEPDEFGRSII
;
A
#
# COMPACT_ATOMS: atom_id res chain seq x y z
N LYS A 1 16.50 7.42 -6.71
CA LYS A 1 15.96 6.19 -6.08
C LYS A 1 14.49 5.98 -6.41
N VAL A 2 13.59 6.93 -6.14
CA VAL A 2 12.19 6.83 -6.61
C VAL A 2 12.11 6.71 -8.15
N GLN A 3 12.89 7.50 -8.89
CA GLN A 3 13.01 7.37 -10.36
C GLN A 3 13.47 5.97 -10.83
N ALA A 4 14.30 5.27 -10.04
CA ALA A 4 14.76 3.92 -10.35
C ALA A 4 13.66 2.88 -10.07
N LEU A 5 12.88 3.08 -9.01
CA LEU A 5 11.66 2.30 -8.76
C LEU A 5 10.65 2.45 -9.91
N ASP A 6 10.44 3.67 -10.41
CA ASP A 6 9.54 3.93 -11.53
C ASP A 6 10.01 3.26 -12.83
N ALA A 7 11.32 3.17 -13.04
CA ALA A 7 11.88 2.43 -14.18
C ALA A 7 11.57 0.93 -14.07
N VAL A 8 11.76 0.33 -12.89
CA VAL A 8 11.41 -1.08 -12.65
C VAL A 8 9.92 -1.35 -12.86
N LEU A 9 9.05 -0.44 -12.40
CA LEU A 9 7.60 -0.57 -12.62
C LEU A 9 7.25 -0.55 -14.11
N LYS A 10 7.88 0.31 -14.91
CA LYS A 10 7.68 0.35 -16.37
C LYS A 10 8.19 -0.91 -17.06
N ASP A 11 9.33 -1.45 -16.62
CA ASP A 11 9.85 -2.72 -17.15
C ASP A 11 8.90 -3.89 -16.86
N MET A 12 8.28 -3.90 -15.66
CA MET A 12 7.25 -4.89 -15.32
C MET A 12 6.00 -4.75 -16.20
N GLU A 13 5.62 -3.53 -16.57
CA GLU A 13 4.51 -3.28 -17.51
C GLU A 13 4.82 -3.84 -18.90
N SER A 14 6.02 -3.56 -19.41
CA SER A 14 6.45 -3.96 -20.74
C SER A 14 6.59 -5.48 -20.92
N ASN A 15 6.87 -6.22 -19.85
CA ASN A 15 7.08 -7.67 -19.89
C ASN A 15 5.76 -8.47 -19.80
N ARG A 16 4.61 -7.81 -19.77
CA ARG A 16 3.33 -8.46 -19.55
C ARG A 16 2.73 -9.03 -20.84
N ALA A 17 2.58 -10.35 -20.91
CA ALA A 17 1.79 -11.03 -21.94
C ALA A 17 0.28 -10.98 -21.60
N ALA A 18 -0.57 -10.76 -22.61
CA ALA A 18 -2.00 -10.49 -22.45
C ALA A 18 -2.89 -11.76 -22.36
N ALA A 19 -4.10 -11.55 -21.81
CA ALA A 19 -5.33 -12.36 -21.92
C ALA A 19 -5.70 -13.37 -20.80
N THR A 20 -5.57 -13.01 -19.52
CA THR A 20 -6.28 -13.68 -18.41
C THR A 20 -6.91 -12.69 -17.42
N ALA A 21 -7.93 -13.11 -16.66
CA ALA A 21 -8.56 -12.28 -15.62
C ALA A 21 -7.59 -11.90 -14.49
N GLU A 22 -6.62 -12.76 -14.17
CA GLU A 22 -5.51 -12.41 -13.29
C GLU A 22 -4.63 -11.31 -13.89
N ALA A 23 -4.46 -11.33 -15.23
CA ALA A 23 -3.77 -10.27 -15.91
C ALA A 23 -4.53 -8.93 -15.88
N SER A 24 -5.86 -9.00 -15.86
CA SER A 24 -6.82 -7.99 -15.40
C SER A 24 -6.35 -7.18 -14.20
N LEU A 25 -6.29 -7.89 -13.08
CA LEU A 25 -6.16 -7.34 -11.75
C LEU A 25 -4.72 -6.87 -11.48
N GLU A 26 -3.73 -7.60 -11.97
CA GLU A 26 -2.35 -7.19 -11.84
C GLU A 26 -2.03 -5.97 -12.71
N SER A 27 -2.73 -5.75 -13.83
CA SER A 27 -2.54 -4.53 -14.64
C SER A 27 -3.05 -3.31 -13.90
N ALA A 28 -4.24 -3.41 -13.31
CA ALA A 28 -4.79 -2.37 -12.46
C ALA A 28 -3.86 -2.08 -11.27
N ALA A 29 -3.33 -3.12 -10.62
CA ALA A 29 -2.38 -2.95 -9.51
C ALA A 29 -1.10 -2.22 -9.93
N LEU A 30 -0.60 -2.48 -11.14
CA LEU A 30 0.62 -1.86 -11.65
C LEU A 30 0.41 -0.37 -11.96
N THR A 31 -0.69 -0.01 -12.63
CA THR A 31 -1.07 1.39 -12.88
C THR A 31 -1.17 2.15 -11.55
N MET A 32 -1.81 1.55 -10.55
CA MET A 32 -1.91 2.14 -9.21
C MET A 32 -0.56 2.28 -8.50
N ALA A 33 0.35 1.31 -8.68
CA ALA A 33 1.70 1.40 -8.16
C ALA A 33 2.46 2.59 -8.77
N MET A 34 2.30 2.84 -10.07
CA MET A 34 2.90 3.97 -10.77
C MET A 34 2.33 5.32 -10.30
N ASP A 35 1.00 5.39 -10.14
CA ASP A 35 0.28 6.60 -9.66
C ASP A 35 0.47 6.89 -8.16
N THR A 36 1.14 5.98 -7.43
CA THR A 36 1.39 6.16 -6.00
C THR A 36 2.30 7.39 -5.77
N PRO A 37 1.94 8.33 -4.87
CA PRO A 37 2.79 9.49 -4.58
C PRO A 37 4.19 9.10 -4.10
N ASP A 38 5.20 9.90 -4.48
CA ASP A 38 6.61 9.63 -4.16
C ASP A 38 6.88 9.43 -2.67
N GLU A 39 6.24 10.21 -1.81
CA GLU A 39 6.34 10.06 -0.35
C GLU A 39 5.88 8.67 0.12
N SER A 40 4.83 8.14 -0.51
CA SER A 40 4.35 6.80 -0.22
C SER A 40 5.29 5.73 -0.79
N LYS A 41 5.84 5.92 -2.00
CA LYS A 41 6.86 5.04 -2.61
C LYS A 41 8.11 4.91 -1.73
N LEU A 42 8.53 6.01 -1.08
CA LEU A 42 9.65 5.99 -0.14
C LEU A 42 9.44 5.04 1.04
N ASN A 43 8.22 4.84 1.52
CA ASN A 43 7.95 3.90 2.61
C ASN A 43 8.18 2.45 2.18
N PHE A 44 7.83 2.10 0.93
CA PHE A 44 8.11 0.77 0.38
C PHE A 44 9.61 0.56 0.16
N LEU A 45 10.31 1.58 -0.35
CA LEU A 45 11.77 1.55 -0.48
C LEU A 45 12.45 1.37 0.88
N ARG A 46 12.05 2.13 1.91
CA ARG A 46 12.60 1.99 3.27
C ARG A 46 12.37 0.59 3.85
N THR A 47 11.17 0.04 3.62
CA THR A 47 10.82 -1.31 4.10
C THR A 47 11.69 -2.39 3.47
N GLU A 48 12.05 -2.22 2.19
CA GLU A 48 12.87 -3.17 1.44
C GLU A 48 14.35 -2.78 1.36
N ASN A 49 14.86 -2.00 2.34
CA ASN A 49 16.26 -1.57 2.42
C ASN A 49 16.79 -0.89 1.14
N MET A 50 15.95 -0.07 0.51
CA MET A 50 16.22 0.62 -0.75
C MET A 50 16.48 -0.29 -1.96
N MET A 51 16.11 -1.58 -1.88
CA MET A 51 16.14 -2.49 -3.04
C MET A 51 14.93 -2.22 -3.95
N GLU A 52 15.18 -1.63 -5.12
CA GLU A 52 14.14 -1.16 -6.03
C GLU A 52 13.23 -2.29 -6.52
N GLU A 53 13.79 -3.44 -6.89
CA GLU A 53 12.98 -4.56 -7.41
C GLU A 53 12.04 -5.13 -6.36
N LYS A 54 12.54 -5.29 -5.12
CA LYS A 54 11.72 -5.78 -4.00
C LYS A 54 10.65 -4.78 -3.62
N ALA A 55 11.00 -3.48 -3.60
CA ALA A 55 10.04 -2.43 -3.33
C ALA A 55 8.93 -2.37 -4.39
N ALA A 56 9.27 -2.53 -5.67
CA ALA A 56 8.31 -2.57 -6.77
C ALA A 56 7.36 -3.77 -6.62
N GLN A 57 7.90 -4.97 -6.40
CA GLN A 57 7.12 -6.18 -6.18
C GLN A 57 6.17 -6.04 -4.98
N ARG A 58 6.65 -5.46 -3.88
CA ARG A 58 5.83 -5.23 -2.68
C ARG A 58 4.73 -4.20 -2.92
N LEU A 59 5.03 -3.13 -3.63
CA LEU A 59 4.06 -2.09 -3.96
C LEU A 59 2.95 -2.64 -4.88
N VAL A 60 3.31 -3.38 -5.92
CA VAL A 60 2.33 -4.06 -6.79
C VAL A 60 1.50 -5.05 -5.98
N ARG A 61 2.13 -5.86 -5.13
CA ARG A 61 1.42 -6.81 -4.26
C ARG A 61 0.45 -6.11 -3.31
N TYR A 62 0.82 -4.97 -2.74
CA TYR A 62 -0.05 -4.17 -1.88
C TYR A 62 -1.34 -3.75 -2.60
N TRP A 63 -1.21 -3.15 -3.79
CA TRP A 63 -2.38 -2.76 -4.59
C TRP A 63 -3.18 -3.95 -5.09
N ARG A 64 -2.51 -5.04 -5.47
CA ARG A 64 -3.14 -6.30 -5.88
C ARG A 64 -4.02 -6.87 -4.77
N THR A 65 -3.49 -6.94 -3.54
CA THR A 65 -4.24 -7.41 -2.37
C THR A 65 -5.40 -6.49 -2.05
N GLY A 66 -5.20 -5.16 -2.12
CA GLY A 66 -6.27 -4.20 -1.90
C GLY A 66 -7.42 -4.33 -2.91
N LEU A 67 -7.10 -4.43 -4.20
CA LEU A 67 -8.08 -4.66 -5.27
C LEU A 67 -8.80 -6.00 -5.11
N HIS A 68 -8.11 -7.05 -4.68
CA HIS A 68 -8.71 -8.36 -4.48
C HIS A 68 -9.70 -8.38 -3.29
N LEU A 69 -9.36 -7.72 -2.18
CA LEU A 69 -10.17 -7.72 -0.96
C LEU A 69 -11.30 -6.69 -0.98
N PHE A 70 -11.07 -5.51 -1.54
CA PHE A 70 -11.98 -4.36 -1.45
C PHE A 70 -12.50 -3.91 -2.83
N GLY A 71 -12.15 -4.64 -3.91
CA GLY A 71 -12.55 -4.27 -5.27
C GLY A 71 -11.98 -2.93 -5.71
N THR A 72 -12.64 -2.29 -6.67
CA THR A 72 -12.29 -0.95 -7.16
C THR A 72 -12.50 0.14 -6.11
N ASP A 73 -13.30 -0.14 -5.08
CA ASP A 73 -13.51 0.78 -3.97
C ASP A 73 -12.27 0.91 -3.08
N PHE A 74 -11.23 0.08 -3.23
CA PHE A 74 -9.96 0.27 -2.52
C PHE A 74 -9.32 1.66 -2.76
N GLN A 75 -9.55 2.23 -3.95
CA GLN A 75 -9.12 3.60 -4.28
C GLN A 75 -9.92 4.65 -3.51
N ARG A 76 -11.20 4.37 -3.25
CA ARG A 76 -12.17 5.26 -2.62
C ARG A 76 -12.30 5.05 -1.12
N SER A 77 -11.90 3.89 -0.62
CA SER A 77 -11.63 3.63 0.78
C SER A 77 -10.47 4.55 1.11
N LYS A 78 -10.83 5.81 1.42
CA LYS A 78 -9.95 6.82 1.99
C LYS A 78 -9.04 6.03 2.90
N ARG A 79 -7.73 6.01 2.61
CA ARG A 79 -6.71 5.52 3.55
C ARG A 79 -7.27 5.83 4.91
N VAL A 80 -7.61 4.80 5.70
CA VAL A 80 -8.34 5.03 6.94
C VAL A 80 -7.36 5.80 7.81
N SER A 81 -7.37 7.11 7.63
CA SER A 81 -6.58 8.06 8.35
C SER A 81 -7.03 7.83 9.76
N LEU A 82 -6.12 7.71 10.71
CA LEU A 82 -6.50 7.55 12.11
C LEU A 82 -7.61 8.57 12.47
N LYS A 83 -7.57 9.79 11.92
CA LYS A 83 -8.63 10.80 12.06
C LYS A 83 -10.04 10.37 11.63
N ASN A 84 -10.17 9.57 10.56
CA ASN A 84 -11.45 9.05 10.07
C ASN A 84 -11.80 7.67 10.68
N VAL A 85 -10.78 6.87 11.04
CA VAL A 85 -10.95 5.61 11.79
C VAL A 85 -11.77 5.87 13.07
N TRP A 86 -11.48 6.95 13.79
CA TRP A 86 -12.21 7.31 15.02
C TRP A 86 -13.71 7.52 14.79
N ARG A 87 -14.14 7.96 13.60
CA ARG A 87 -15.55 8.25 13.33
C ARG A 87 -16.32 6.99 12.93
N GLU A 88 -15.73 6.17 12.06
CA GLU A 88 -16.40 5.00 11.47
C GLU A 88 -16.21 3.72 12.29
N CYS A 89 -15.11 3.63 13.05
CA CYS A 89 -14.76 2.45 13.85
C CYS A 89 -14.72 2.73 15.36
N SER A 90 -15.27 3.85 15.84
CA SER A 90 -15.27 4.22 17.27
C SER A 90 -15.72 3.06 18.17
N GLU A 91 -16.74 2.32 17.77
CA GLU A 91 -17.27 1.17 18.51
C GLU A 91 -16.24 0.05 18.71
N LEU A 92 -15.34 -0.18 17.74
CA LEU A 92 -14.27 -1.18 17.84
C LEU A 92 -13.14 -0.76 18.79
N PHE A 93 -12.90 0.55 18.94
CA PHE A 93 -11.97 1.07 19.96
C PHE A 93 -12.61 1.09 21.35
N LEU A 94 -13.91 1.38 21.43
CA LEU A 94 -14.65 1.44 22.69
C LEU A 94 -14.85 0.06 23.33
N CYS A 95 -14.92 -1.01 22.55
CA CYS A 95 -15.00 -2.38 23.08
C CYS A 95 -13.66 -2.96 23.55
N GLY A 96 -12.57 -2.17 23.49
CA GLY A 96 -11.25 -2.56 24.01
C GLY A 96 -10.49 -3.57 23.14
N GLN A 97 -10.94 -3.85 21.92
CA GLN A 97 -10.26 -4.78 21.00
C GLN A 97 -8.97 -4.20 20.40
N TYR A 98 -8.84 -2.87 20.35
CA TYR A 98 -7.64 -2.16 19.91
C TYR A 98 -7.36 -0.97 20.84
N ARG A 99 -6.11 -0.80 21.31
CA ARG A 99 -5.72 0.31 22.17
C ARG A 99 -4.38 0.90 21.72
N LEU A 100 -4.47 2.03 21.01
CA LEU A 100 -3.30 2.87 20.77
C LEU A 100 -2.80 3.47 22.10
N MET A 101 -1.56 3.18 22.48
CA MET A 101 -0.95 3.77 23.67
C MET A 101 -0.62 5.26 23.42
N PRO A 102 -0.77 6.12 24.45
CA PRO A 102 -0.48 7.55 24.33
C PRO A 102 1.02 7.83 24.18
N GLU A 103 1.87 6.96 24.73
CA GLU A 103 3.32 7.07 24.67
C GLU A 103 3.88 6.13 23.60
N PRO A 104 4.79 6.62 22.75
CA PRO A 104 5.53 5.76 21.83
C PRO A 104 6.52 4.88 22.60
N ASP A 105 7.04 3.85 21.93
CA ASP A 105 8.13 3.05 22.47
C ASP A 105 9.47 3.82 22.53
N GLU A 106 10.51 3.17 23.01
CA GLU A 106 11.88 3.72 23.11
C GLU A 106 12.47 4.16 21.76
N PHE A 107 11.86 3.75 20.63
CA PHE A 107 12.25 4.11 19.27
C PHE A 107 11.30 5.13 18.62
N GLY A 108 10.34 5.68 19.36
CA GLY A 108 9.38 6.65 18.84
C GLY A 108 8.24 6.03 18.01
N ARG A 109 8.06 4.70 18.05
CA ARG A 109 7.00 4.00 17.31
C ARG A 109 5.72 3.97 18.12
N SER A 110 4.58 4.15 17.45
CA SER A 110 3.27 3.98 18.07
C SER A 110 3.04 2.52 18.46
N ILE A 111 2.52 2.29 19.67
CA ILE A 111 2.14 0.97 20.18
C ILE A 111 0.62 0.84 20.02
N ILE A 112 0.15 -0.20 19.32
CA ILE A 112 -1.26 -0.48 19.00
C ILE A 112 -1.72 -1.73 19.74
#